data_AF-A0A920KUC7-F1
#
_entry.id   AF-A0A920KUC7-F1
#
_cell.length_a   1.000
_cell.length_b   1.000
_cell.length_c   1.000
_cell.angle_alpha   90.00
_cell.angle_beta   90.00
_cell.angle_gamma   90.00
#
_symmetry.space_group_name_H-M   'P 1'
#
loop_
_entity.id
_entity.type
_entity.pdbx_description
1 polymer ?
#
loop_
_entity_poly.entity_id
_entity_poly.type
_entity_poly.pdbx_seq_one_letter_code
_entity_poly.pdbx_strand_id
1 'polypeptide(L)'
;MAKATGQPLARIATRLMAGETLQQVGLTTEPQPPLQTIKEAVLPFRRFPGADTVLGPEMRSTGEVMGSADSFGMAYAKAELGPAKHYPPQAQCFCRPTTATNRSGSLAERLAKRASL
;
A
#
# COMPACT_ATOMS: atom_id res chain seq x y z
N MET A 1 4.85 6.76 -6.97
CA MET A 1 4.76 7.02 -8.42
C MET A 1 6.11 7.02 -9.13
N ALA A 2 7.03 7.96 -8.89
CA ALA A 2 8.32 8.01 -9.61
C ALA A 2 9.09 6.67 -9.63
N LYS A 3 9.24 6.00 -8.47
CA LYS A 3 9.86 4.67 -8.39
C LYS A 3 9.07 3.56 -9.09
N ALA A 4 7.74 3.68 -9.14
CA ALA A 4 6.87 2.68 -9.76
C ALA A 4 6.93 2.76 -11.29
N THR A 5 7.02 3.97 -11.84
CA THR A 5 7.05 4.24 -13.28
C THR A 5 8.47 4.31 -13.84
N GLY A 6 9.48 4.37 -12.98
CA GLY A 6 10.88 4.61 -13.37
C GLY A 6 11.17 6.04 -13.83
N GLN A 7 10.18 6.93 -13.80
CA GLN A 7 10.33 8.30 -14.28
C GLN A 7 10.87 9.23 -13.19
N PRO A 8 11.90 10.05 -13.46
CA PRO A 8 12.44 11.01 -12.50
C PRO A 8 11.53 12.25 -12.40
N LEU A 9 10.30 12.06 -11.90
CA LEU A 9 9.23 13.07 -11.94
C LEU A 9 9.61 14.41 -11.28
N ALA A 10 10.38 14.40 -10.19
CA ALA A 10 10.84 15.64 -9.55
C ALA A 10 11.83 16.44 -10.45
N ARG A 11 12.71 15.74 -11.17
CA ARG A 11 13.62 16.35 -12.15
C ARG A 11 12.87 16.86 -13.37
N ILE A 12 11.85 16.14 -13.82
CA ILE A 12 10.99 16.58 -14.92
C ILE A 12 10.21 17.84 -14.49
N ALA A 13 9.60 17.83 -13.31
CA ALA A 13 8.85 18.98 -12.79
C ALA A 13 9.70 20.24 -12.66
N THR A 14 10.95 20.10 -12.20
CA THR A 14 11.89 21.25 -12.11
C THR A 14 12.25 21.84 -13.47
N ARG A 15 12.43 21.00 -14.50
CA ARG A 15 12.62 21.47 -15.89
C ARG A 15 11.40 22.19 -16.45
N LEU A 16 10.21 21.66 -16.18
CA LEU A 16 8.94 22.32 -16.56
C LEU A 16 8.80 23.68 -15.89
N MET A 17 9.11 23.78 -14.58
CA MET A 17 9.11 25.06 -13.85
C MET A 17 10.14 26.05 -14.39
N ALA A 18 11.24 25.56 -14.99
CA ALA A 18 12.26 26.39 -15.64
C ALA A 18 11.87 26.84 -17.06
N GLY A 19 10.69 26.47 -17.55
CA GLY A 19 10.15 26.91 -18.84
C GLY A 19 10.25 25.89 -19.97
N GLU A 20 10.73 24.68 -19.71
CA GLU A 20 10.69 23.61 -20.71
C GLU A 20 9.25 23.07 -20.89
N THR A 21 8.94 22.58 -22.09
CA THR A 21 7.65 21.97 -22.41
C THR A 21 7.65 20.46 -22.15
N LEU A 22 6.45 19.85 -22.08
CA LEU A 22 6.29 18.39 -21.95
C LEU A 22 6.96 17.62 -23.10
N GLN A 23 6.99 18.21 -24.31
CA GLN A 23 7.68 17.65 -25.47
C GLN A 23 9.19 17.64 -25.27
N GLN A 24 9.77 18.72 -24.72
CA GLN A 24 11.22 18.85 -24.47
C GLN A 24 11.71 17.92 -23.35
N VAL A 25 10.86 17.63 -22.36
CA VAL A 25 11.18 16.68 -21.28
C VAL A 25 10.82 15.23 -21.61
N GLY A 26 10.16 14.97 -22.75
CA GLY A 26 9.83 13.64 -23.24
C GLY A 26 8.71 12.92 -22.47
N LEU A 27 7.86 13.66 -21.74
CA LEU A 27 6.73 13.11 -20.98
C LEU A 27 5.41 13.49 -21.66
N THR A 28 5.20 12.93 -22.86
CA THR A 28 4.02 13.22 -23.69
C THR A 28 2.87 12.24 -23.47
N THR A 29 3.12 11.12 -22.79
CA THR A 29 2.13 10.10 -22.45
C THR A 29 2.24 9.73 -20.97
N GLU A 30 1.14 9.22 -20.41
CA GLU A 30 1.14 8.76 -19.03
C GLU A 30 1.98 7.48 -18.88
N PRO A 31 3.03 7.48 -18.06
CA PRO A 31 3.91 6.33 -17.91
C PRO A 31 3.18 5.21 -17.16
N GLN A 32 3.11 4.04 -17.78
CA GLN A 32 2.51 2.86 -17.18
C GLN A 32 3.56 2.08 -16.35
N PRO A 33 3.31 1.82 -15.06
CA PRO A 33 4.18 0.96 -14.27
C PRO A 33 4.25 -0.46 -14.87
N PRO A 34 5.44 -1.07 -15.00
CA PRO A 34 5.57 -2.42 -15.54
C PRO A 34 5.10 -3.50 -14.56
N LEU A 35 5.05 -3.19 -13.27
CA LEU A 35 4.67 -4.09 -12.19
C LEU A 35 3.57 -3.47 -11.33
N GLN A 36 2.75 -4.34 -10.73
CA GLN A 36 1.86 -3.92 -9.66
C GLN A 36 2.67 -3.47 -8.46
N THR A 37 2.37 -2.28 -7.97
CA THR A 37 3.15 -1.60 -6.94
C THR A 37 2.22 -1.03 -5.89
N ILE A 38 2.45 -1.41 -4.64
CA ILE A 38 1.60 -1.05 -3.50
C ILE A 38 2.44 -0.33 -2.46
N LYS A 39 1.88 0.76 -1.92
CA LYS A 39 2.44 1.53 -0.82
C LYS A 39 1.64 1.23 0.44
N GLU A 40 2.33 0.79 1.50
CA GLU A 40 1.74 0.55 2.81
C GLU A 40 2.33 1.53 3.83
N ALA A 41 1.50 2.02 4.76
CA ALA A 41 1.91 3.00 5.76
C ALA A 41 2.47 2.32 7.02
N VAL A 42 3.48 2.94 7.63
CA VAL A 42 4.04 2.51 8.92
C VAL A 42 3.52 3.42 10.03
N LEU A 43 2.76 2.85 10.95
CA LEU A 43 2.12 3.56 12.06
C LEU A 43 2.90 3.34 13.37
N PRO A 44 3.16 4.40 14.16
CA PRO A 44 4.03 4.33 15.33
C PRO A 44 3.33 3.80 16.60
N PHE A 45 2.33 2.91 16.49
CA PHE A 45 1.48 2.49 17.62
C PHE A 45 2.27 1.89 18.79
N ARG A 46 3.36 1.17 18.51
CA ARG A 46 4.23 0.59 19.55
C ARG A 46 4.98 1.64 20.38
N ARG A 47 5.17 2.84 19.84
CA ARG A 47 5.92 3.92 20.50
C ARG A 47 5.04 4.76 21.44
N PHE A 48 3.72 4.72 21.26
CA PHE A 48 2.77 5.56 22.00
C PHE A 48 1.68 4.70 22.65
N PRO A 49 1.99 3.97 23.73
CA PRO A 49 0.99 3.20 24.47
C PRO A 49 -0.10 4.12 25.02
N GLY A 50 -1.36 3.80 24.75
CA GLY A 50 -2.53 4.62 25.13
C GLY A 50 -3.03 5.57 24.03
N ALA A 51 -2.30 5.71 22.93
CA ALA A 51 -2.82 6.39 21.74
C ALA A 51 -3.88 5.51 21.04
N ASP A 52 -4.90 6.16 20.49
CA ASP A 52 -5.89 5.47 19.66
C ASP A 52 -5.22 4.91 18.40
N THR A 53 -5.41 3.60 18.18
CA THR A 53 -4.86 2.87 17.03
C THR A 53 -5.84 2.83 15.84
N VAL A 54 -6.98 3.51 15.94
CA VAL A 54 -7.97 3.61 14.87
C VAL A 54 -7.54 4.64 13.82
N LEU A 55 -7.74 4.29 12.55
CA LEU A 55 -7.51 5.21 11.44
C LEU A 55 -8.59 6.30 11.42
N GLY A 56 -8.16 7.55 11.27
CA GLY A 56 -9.05 8.71 11.20
C GLY A 56 -8.74 9.59 9.98
N PRO A 57 -9.41 10.75 9.87
CA PRO A 57 -9.14 11.72 8.80
C PRO A 57 -7.76 12.38 8.91
N GLU A 58 -7.14 12.33 10.09
CA GLU A 58 -5.80 12.87 10.34
C GLU A 58 -4.71 11.82 10.02
N MET A 59 -3.67 12.24 9.29
CA MET A 59 -2.52 11.39 8.99
C MET A 59 -1.64 11.19 10.23
N ARG A 60 -1.45 9.92 10.64
CA ARG A 60 -0.63 9.53 11.79
C ARG A 60 0.53 8.58 11.46
N SER A 61 0.74 8.30 10.18
CA SER A 61 1.86 7.46 9.73
C SER A 61 3.19 8.21 9.81
N THR A 62 4.26 7.48 10.10
CA THR A 62 5.63 8.02 10.24
C THR A 62 6.56 7.55 9.13
N GLY A 63 6.13 6.56 8.37
CA GLY A 63 6.89 6.01 7.26
C GLY A 63 5.99 5.27 6.28
N GLU A 64 6.63 4.74 5.26
CA GLU A 64 6.00 3.96 4.20
C GLU A 64 6.94 2.86 3.71
N VAL A 65 6.35 1.79 3.20
CA VAL A 65 7.05 0.71 2.52
C VAL A 65 6.38 0.45 1.17
N MET A 66 7.12 -0.12 0.25
CA MET A 66 6.68 -0.34 -1.13
C MET A 66 6.91 -1.80 -1.50
N GLY A 67 5.85 -2.49 -1.94
CA GLY A 67 5.91 -3.85 -2.47
C GLY A 67 5.62 -3.84 -3.97
N SER A 68 6.47 -4.50 -4.77
CA SER A 68 6.29 -4.63 -6.22
C SER A 68 6.31 -6.10 -6.66
N ALA A 69 5.37 -6.48 -7.52
CA ALA A 69 5.25 -7.82 -8.10
C ALA A 69 4.37 -7.82 -9.36
N ASP A 70 4.32 -8.94 -10.08
CA ASP A 70 3.48 -9.08 -11.27
C ASP A 70 1.97 -9.13 -10.95
N SER A 71 1.61 -9.52 -9.73
CA SER A 71 0.21 -9.60 -9.29
C SER A 71 -0.05 -8.74 -8.06
N PHE A 72 -1.28 -8.23 -7.97
CA PHE A 72 -1.73 -7.41 -6.84
C PHE A 72 -1.52 -8.13 -5.49
N GLY A 73 -1.91 -9.40 -5.39
CA GLY A 73 -1.81 -10.16 -4.15
C GLY A 73 -0.37 -10.32 -3.64
N MET A 74 0.58 -10.53 -4.55
CA MET A 74 2.00 -10.64 -4.20
C MET A 74 2.60 -9.29 -3.86
N ALA A 75 2.27 -8.23 -4.61
CA ALA A 75 2.72 -6.88 -4.31
C ALA A 75 2.21 -6.43 -2.92
N TYR A 76 0.96 -6.78 -2.60
CA TYR A 76 0.33 -6.47 -1.31
C TYR A 76 1.01 -7.23 -0.18
N ALA A 77 1.21 -8.54 -0.33
CA ALA A 77 1.92 -9.35 0.65
C ALA A 77 3.33 -8.82 0.93
N LYS A 78 4.08 -8.43 -0.12
CA LYS A 78 5.41 -7.82 0.04
C LYS A 78 5.35 -6.47 0.78
N ALA A 79 4.36 -5.64 0.47
CA ALA A 79 4.18 -4.35 1.15
C ALA A 79 3.83 -4.55 2.63
N GLU A 80 3.02 -5.56 2.97
CA GLU A 80 2.63 -5.87 4.35
C GLU A 80 3.74 -6.53 5.19
N LEU A 81 4.67 -7.25 4.56
CA LEU A 81 5.84 -7.82 5.26
C LEU A 81 6.85 -6.76 5.70
N GLY A 82 6.89 -5.62 5.00
CA GLY A 82 7.84 -4.53 5.24
C GLY A 82 7.80 -3.93 6.67
N PRO A 83 6.64 -3.54 7.23
CA PRO A 83 6.53 -2.89 8.54
C PRO A 83 6.77 -3.83 9.73
N ALA A 84 7.42 -4.99 9.51
CA ALA A 84 7.60 -6.06 10.50
C ALA A 84 6.28 -6.53 11.13
N LYS A 85 5.20 -6.56 10.31
CA LYS A 85 3.95 -7.21 10.68
C LYS A 85 4.18 -8.72 10.55
N HIS A 86 3.98 -9.45 11.65
CA HIS A 86 4.10 -10.91 11.65
C HIS A 86 2.71 -11.50 11.37
N TYR A 87 2.60 -12.23 10.26
CA TYR A 87 1.39 -12.95 9.90
C TYR A 87 1.63 -14.45 10.11
N PRO A 88 1.08 -15.04 11.19
CA PRO A 88 1.18 -16.47 11.37
C PRO A 88 0.42 -17.18 10.23
N PRO A 89 1.03 -18.20 9.57
CA PRO A 89 0.41 -18.90 8.45
C PRO A 89 -0.84 -19.70 8.87
N GLN A 90 -0.91 -20.11 10.14
CA GLN A 90 -2.05 -20.76 10.75
C GLN A 90 -2.35 -20.07 12.08
N ALA A 91 -3.52 -19.45 12.19
CA ALA A 91 -3.99 -18.81 13.42
C ALA A 91 -5.51 -18.71 13.43
N GLN A 92 -6.08 -18.65 14.63
CA GLN A 92 -7.49 -18.32 14.82
C GLN A 92 -7.70 -16.83 14.52
N CYS A 93 -8.65 -16.51 13.64
CA CYS A 93 -9.00 -15.14 13.30
C CYS A 93 -10.29 -14.73 14.03
N PHE A 94 -10.27 -13.57 14.68
CA PHE A 94 -11.46 -12.97 15.27
C PHE A 94 -12.03 -11.90 14.34
N CYS A 95 -13.28 -12.07 13.90
CA CYS A 95 -13.95 -11.15 12.98
C CYS A 95 -15.15 -10.49 13.67
N ARG A 96 -15.07 -9.18 13.95
CA ARG A 96 -16.22 -8.37 14.38
C ARG A 96 -16.46 -7.24 13.37
N PRO A 97 -17.43 -7.38 12.46
CA PRO A 97 -17.73 -6.32 11.52
C PRO A 97 -18.54 -5.19 12.18
N THR A 98 -18.38 -3.99 11.65
CA THR A 98 -19.32 -2.89 11.91
C THR A 98 -20.56 -3.09 11.05
N THR A 99 -21.72 -2.60 11.52
CA THR A 99 -23.03 -2.71 10.85
C THR A 99 -23.03 -2.18 9.41
N ALA A 100 -22.09 -1.30 9.05
CA ALA A 100 -21.93 -0.74 7.71
C ALA A 100 -21.28 -1.69 6.68
N THR A 101 -20.69 -2.83 7.10
CA THR A 101 -19.90 -3.68 6.21
C THR A 101 -20.54 -5.05 5.99
N ASN A 102 -21.28 -5.22 4.88
CA ASN A 102 -21.95 -6.50 4.52
C ASN A 102 -21.05 -7.51 3.75
N ARG A 103 -19.73 -7.28 3.70
CA ARG A 103 -18.77 -8.16 2.97
C ARG A 103 -18.05 -9.17 3.85
N SER A 104 -18.41 -9.22 5.14
CA SER A 104 -17.75 -10.01 6.17
C SER A 104 -17.89 -11.52 5.92
N GLY A 105 -19.01 -11.96 5.35
CA GLY A 105 -19.29 -13.37 5.07
C GLY A 105 -18.33 -13.97 4.05
N SER A 106 -18.11 -13.31 2.92
CA SER A 106 -17.21 -13.81 1.87
C SER A 106 -15.74 -13.79 2.28
N LEU A 107 -15.35 -12.86 3.18
CA LEU A 107 -14.01 -12.86 3.76
C LEU A 107 -13.80 -14.04 4.71
N ALA A 108 -14.77 -14.30 5.60
CA ALA A 108 -14.71 -15.42 6.54
C ALA A 108 -14.61 -16.76 5.80
N GLU A 109 -15.38 -16.94 4.71
CA GLU A 109 -15.33 -18.14 3.89
C GLU A 109 -13.96 -18.34 3.21
N ARG A 110 -13.36 -17.26 2.69
CA ARG A 110 -12.02 -17.30 2.09
C ARG A 110 -10.92 -17.63 3.09
N LEU A 111 -11.05 -17.15 4.33
CA LEU A 111 -10.11 -17.46 5.41
C LEU A 111 -10.29 -18.91 5.88
N ALA A 112 -11.53 -19.39 6.01
CA ALA A 112 -11.82 -20.78 6.38
C ALA A 112 -11.24 -21.78 5.36
N LYS A 113 -11.40 -21.51 4.06
CA LYS A 113 -10.83 -22.32 2.97
C LYS A 113 -9.30 -22.39 2.98
N ARG A 114 -8.62 -21.40 3.55
CA ARG A 114 -7.15 -21.39 3.68
C ARG A 114 -6.65 -22.09 4.94
N ALA A 115 -7.50 -22.21 5.97
CA ALA A 115 -7.17 -22.91 7.20
C ALA A 115 -7.35 -24.44 7.10
N SER A 116 -8.07 -24.92 6.09
CA SER A 116 -8.32 -26.33 5.81
C SER A 116 -7.36 -26.97 4.78
N LEU A 117 -6.30 -26.25 4.39
CA LEU A 117 -5.14 -26.71 3.62
C LEU A 117 -3.90 -26.75 4.52
#